data_AF-A0A6P6D1I4-F1
#
_entry.id   AF-A0A6P6D1I4-F1
#
_cell.length_a   1.000
_cell.length_b   1.000
_cell.length_c   1.000
_cell.angle_alpha   90.00
_cell.angle_beta   90.00
_cell.angle_gamma   90.00
#
_symmetry.space_group_name_H-M   'P 1'
#
loop_
_entity.id
_entity.type
_entity.pdbx_description
1 polymer ?
#
loop_
_entity_poly.entity_id
_entity_poly.type
_entity_poly.pdbx_seq_one_letter_code
_entity_poly.pdbx_strand_id
1 'polypeptide(L)'
;IGKKPIRHEISRKLDSCLIIIKTGSLDSNRVCGNVAKYIKKVVVIGKYKTHYGTSLRKIVKRIEISQHVKYTCSCGKTKMKRQAVGICHCSSCMKMVAGGAWTYTTTSALTVKSAIRRLKEFKDW
;
A
#
# COMPACT_ATOMS: atom_id res chain seq x y z
N ILE A 1 55.25 8.82 -5.74
CA ILE A 1 54.51 8.69 -7.02
C ILE A 1 53.70 7.40 -6.93
N GLY A 2 52.39 7.31 -6.84
CA GLY A 2 51.23 8.20 -6.86
C GLY A 2 50.04 7.23 -6.77
N LYS A 3 49.16 7.42 -5.80
CA LYS A 3 48.22 6.42 -5.27
C LYS A 3 47.08 6.08 -6.24
N LYS A 4 46.56 4.85 -6.08
CA LYS A 4 45.44 4.18 -6.77
C LYS A 4 44.23 5.08 -7.10
N PRO A 5 43.51 4.85 -8.22
CA PRO A 5 42.40 5.69 -8.66
C PRO A 5 41.13 5.48 -7.81
N ILE A 6 40.78 6.52 -7.06
CA ILE A 6 39.45 7.13 -6.85
C ILE A 6 38.26 6.15 -7.02
N ARG A 7 38.05 5.32 -6.00
CA ARG A 7 36.75 4.73 -5.68
C ARG A 7 36.35 5.19 -4.28
N HIS A 8 36.25 6.50 -4.08
CA HIS A 8 35.84 7.09 -2.80
C HIS A 8 35.10 8.41 -3.05
N GLU A 9 33.86 8.31 -3.50
CA GLU A 9 32.86 9.36 -3.26
C GLU A 9 31.47 8.74 -3.06
N ILE A 10 31.42 7.69 -2.23
CA ILE A 10 30.19 7.09 -1.72
C ILE A 10 30.36 6.96 -0.20
N SER A 11 30.47 8.08 0.52
CA SER A 11 30.57 8.03 1.99
C SER A 11 30.08 9.27 2.74
N ARG A 12 29.39 10.23 2.11
CA ARG A 12 28.94 11.44 2.84
C ARG A 12 27.50 11.86 2.54
N LYS A 13 26.58 10.91 2.59
CA LYS A 13 25.14 11.19 2.78
C LYS A 13 24.42 10.07 3.52
N LEU A 14 25.07 9.59 4.60
CA LEU A 14 24.49 8.64 5.54
C LEU A 14 23.99 9.28 6.85
N ASP A 15 24.21 10.57 7.10
CA ASP A 15 23.89 11.18 8.40
C ASP A 15 22.88 12.32 8.32
N SER A 16 21.75 12.10 7.65
CA SER A 16 20.61 13.03 7.79
C SER A 16 19.28 12.30 7.65
N CYS A 17 18.50 12.39 8.72
CA CYS A 17 17.12 11.94 8.85
C CYS A 17 16.91 10.45 9.11
N LEU A 18 17.77 9.90 9.97
CA LEU A 18 17.27 9.27 11.18
C LEU A 18 16.53 10.34 12.01
N ILE A 19 15.25 10.62 11.73
CA ILE A 19 14.27 11.33 12.59
C ILE A 19 12.90 11.17 11.89
N ILE A 20 11.84 10.97 12.68
CA ILE A 20 10.47 10.55 12.32
C ILE A 20 10.25 9.01 12.37
N ILE A 21 10.53 8.43 13.54
CA ILE A 21 9.83 7.24 14.06
C ILE A 21 9.37 7.58 15.49
N LYS A 22 8.36 8.45 15.62
CA LYS A 22 7.58 8.63 16.85
C LYS A 22 6.15 8.97 16.47
N THR A 23 5.40 7.93 16.12
CA THR A 23 3.94 7.70 16.34
C THR A 23 3.53 6.56 15.40
N GLY A 24 2.83 5.58 15.97
CA GLY A 24 2.82 4.19 15.52
C GLY A 24 2.21 3.92 14.14
N SER A 25 2.56 2.78 13.55
CA SER A 25 1.69 1.85 12.80
C SER A 25 2.51 0.88 11.92
N LEU A 26 2.03 -0.36 11.86
CA LEU A 26 2.36 -1.48 10.95
C LEU A 26 3.57 -2.36 11.30
N ASP A 27 3.29 -3.34 12.17
CA ASP A 27 4.09 -4.54 12.36
C ASP A 27 4.35 -5.26 11.03
N SER A 28 5.61 -5.24 10.64
CA SER A 28 6.13 -5.81 9.41
C SER A 28 7.07 -6.96 9.78
N ASN A 29 6.59 -8.09 10.30
CA ASN A 29 7.42 -9.31 10.41
C ASN A 29 6.60 -10.59 10.67
N ARG A 30 6.45 -11.45 9.65
CA ARG A 30 6.67 -12.91 9.70
C ARG A 30 6.35 -13.54 8.34
N VAL A 31 7.38 -13.95 7.61
CA VAL A 31 7.78 -15.35 7.38
C VAL A 31 9.17 -15.34 6.73
N CYS A 32 10.05 -16.18 7.27
CA CYS A 32 11.41 -16.47 6.80
C CYS A 32 11.36 -17.39 5.56
N GLY A 33 12.22 -17.11 4.59
CA GLY A 33 12.50 -17.98 3.43
C GLY A 33 13.56 -17.31 2.56
N ASN A 34 14.74 -17.94 2.43
CA ASN A 34 15.90 -17.45 1.71
C ASN A 34 15.58 -17.11 0.25
N VAL A 35 15.42 -15.83 -0.08
CA VAL A 35 15.52 -15.32 -1.44
C VAL A 35 16.24 -13.97 -1.36
N ALA A 36 17.29 -13.83 -2.16
CA ALA A 36 18.13 -12.65 -2.27
C ALA A 36 17.32 -11.36 -2.09
N LYS A 37 17.80 -10.50 -1.20
CA LYS A 37 17.19 -9.21 -0.83
C LYS A 37 17.07 -8.33 -2.06
N TYR A 38 15.96 -8.51 -2.77
CA TYR A 38 15.64 -7.76 -3.97
C TYR A 38 15.61 -6.27 -3.63
N ILE A 39 16.00 -5.44 -4.59
CA ILE A 39 15.90 -3.99 -4.45
C ILE A 39 14.43 -3.67 -4.12
N LYS A 40 14.16 -3.19 -2.89
CA LYS A 40 12.80 -2.96 -2.33
C LYS A 40 11.83 -2.25 -3.30
N LYS A 41 12.37 -1.51 -4.27
CA LYS A 41 11.64 -0.77 -5.29
C LYS A 41 10.94 -1.65 -6.35
N VAL A 42 11.43 -2.86 -6.66
CA VAL A 42 11.07 -3.55 -7.93
C VAL A 42 10.15 -4.78 -7.78
N VAL A 43 10.04 -5.44 -6.63
CA VAL A 43 9.46 -6.81 -6.61
C VAL A 43 8.08 -6.97 -7.21
N VAL A 44 7.13 -6.11 -6.86
CA VAL A 44 5.75 -6.24 -7.36
C VAL A 44 5.66 -5.96 -8.87
N ILE A 45 6.49 -5.05 -9.39
CA ILE A 45 6.48 -4.62 -10.80
C ILE A 45 7.49 -5.42 -11.64
N GLY A 46 8.24 -6.34 -11.04
CA GLY A 46 9.35 -7.06 -11.69
C GLY A 46 8.91 -7.83 -12.93
N LYS A 47 7.63 -8.23 -12.99
CA LYS A 47 7.01 -8.89 -14.13
C LYS A 47 7.05 -8.10 -15.44
N TYR A 48 7.09 -6.76 -15.38
CA TYR A 48 7.12 -5.89 -16.57
C TYR A 48 8.54 -5.64 -17.11
N LYS A 49 9.58 -6.13 -16.41
CA LYS A 49 11.01 -6.00 -16.80
C LYS A 49 11.36 -4.55 -17.22
N THR A 50 12.03 -4.39 -18.36
CA THR A 50 12.48 -3.11 -18.93
C THR A 50 11.37 -2.36 -19.66
N HIS A 51 10.28 -3.01 -20.04
CA HIS A 51 9.23 -2.46 -20.90
C HIS A 51 8.38 -1.38 -20.18
N TYR A 52 7.77 -0.47 -20.98
CA TYR A 52 6.82 0.58 -20.56
C TYR A 52 7.39 1.80 -19.81
N GLY A 53 8.69 1.83 -19.47
CA GLY A 53 9.32 2.99 -18.84
C GLY A 53 8.98 3.19 -17.35
N THR A 54 9.68 4.13 -16.70
CA THR A 54 9.64 4.26 -15.23
C THR A 54 8.37 4.93 -14.70
N SER A 55 7.78 5.87 -15.45
CA SER A 55 6.58 6.61 -15.05
C SER A 55 5.36 5.69 -14.92
N LEU A 56 5.07 4.90 -15.96
CA LEU A 56 3.97 3.94 -15.98
C LEU A 56 4.14 2.88 -14.89
N ARG A 57 5.36 2.33 -14.75
CA ARG A 57 5.66 1.34 -13.70
C ARG A 57 5.42 1.89 -12.30
N LYS A 58 5.75 3.16 -12.02
CA LYS A 58 5.47 3.79 -10.71
C LYS A 58 3.98 3.90 -10.42
N ILE A 59 3.14 4.20 -11.42
CA ILE A 59 1.68 4.28 -11.27
C ILE A 59 1.11 2.88 -11.00
N VAL A 60 1.45 1.92 -11.84
CA VAL A 60 1.00 0.52 -11.71
C VAL A 60 1.42 -0.06 -10.37
N LYS A 61 2.63 0.25 -9.87
CA LYS A 61 3.07 -0.18 -8.54
C LYS A 61 2.07 0.17 -7.44
N ARG A 62 1.59 1.40 -7.41
CA ARG A 62 0.67 1.87 -6.36
C ARG A 62 -0.65 1.11 -6.43
N ILE A 63 -1.17 0.92 -7.64
CA ILE A 63 -2.39 0.18 -7.90
C ILE A 63 -2.22 -1.30 -7.49
N GLU A 64 -1.10 -1.90 -7.86
CA GLU A 64 -0.80 -3.31 -7.66
C GLU A 64 -0.53 -3.64 -6.19
N ILE A 65 0.04 -2.71 -5.43
CA ILE A 65 0.12 -2.84 -3.97
C ILE A 65 -1.29 -2.76 -3.39
N SER A 66 -2.04 -1.70 -3.68
CA SER A 66 -3.37 -1.47 -3.09
C SER A 66 -4.34 -2.64 -3.34
N GLN A 67 -4.32 -3.25 -4.53
CA GLN A 67 -5.21 -4.36 -4.84
C GLN A 67 -4.90 -5.66 -4.08
N HIS A 68 -3.64 -5.90 -3.71
CA HIS A 68 -3.20 -7.12 -3.03
C HIS A 68 -3.17 -6.95 -1.50
N VAL A 69 -3.35 -5.73 -1.00
CA VAL A 69 -3.46 -5.44 0.43
C VAL A 69 -4.73 -6.09 1.00
N LYS A 70 -4.61 -6.64 2.20
CA LYS A 70 -5.75 -7.11 2.98
C LYS A 70 -6.28 -5.96 3.84
N TYR A 71 -7.57 -5.68 3.77
CA TYR A 71 -8.21 -4.62 4.54
C TYR A 71 -8.89 -5.16 5.81
N THR A 72 -9.08 -4.27 6.77
CA THR A 72 -9.92 -4.51 7.96
C THR A 72 -11.39 -4.50 7.55
N CYS A 73 -12.09 -5.59 7.84
CA CYS A 73 -13.54 -5.66 7.65
C CYS A 73 -14.27 -5.07 8.87
N SER A 74 -15.56 -4.76 8.73
CA SER A 74 -16.45 -4.37 9.85
C SER A 74 -16.51 -5.42 10.96
N CYS A 75 -16.15 -6.68 10.70
CA CYS A 75 -16.02 -7.72 11.73
C CYS A 75 -14.71 -7.64 12.54
N GLY A 76 -13.86 -6.63 12.30
CA GLY A 76 -12.59 -6.42 12.99
C GLY A 76 -11.40 -7.22 12.45
N LYS A 77 -11.63 -8.22 11.58
CA LYS A 77 -10.55 -9.08 11.02
C LYS A 77 -9.95 -8.48 9.75
N THR A 78 -8.62 -8.55 9.59
CA THR A 78 -7.85 -8.14 8.39
C THR A 78 -7.88 -9.21 7.28
N LYS A 79 -9.09 -9.65 6.93
CA LYS A 79 -9.34 -10.77 6.01
C LYS A 79 -10.18 -10.37 4.79
N MET A 80 -10.34 -9.07 4.56
CA MET A 80 -11.00 -8.52 3.37
C MET A 80 -10.03 -8.49 2.19
N LYS A 81 -10.40 -9.12 1.08
CA LYS A 81 -9.62 -9.17 -0.16
C LYS A 81 -10.48 -8.74 -1.34
N ARG A 82 -9.84 -8.20 -2.38
CA ARG A 82 -10.50 -7.90 -3.66
C ARG A 82 -10.84 -9.20 -4.39
N GLN A 83 -12.08 -9.35 -4.83
CA GLN A 83 -12.54 -10.48 -5.64
C GLN A 83 -12.62 -10.06 -7.12
N ALA A 84 -13.24 -8.92 -7.38
CA ALA A 84 -13.36 -8.32 -8.71
C ALA A 84 -13.20 -6.79 -8.60
N VAL A 85 -13.20 -6.08 -9.74
CA VAL A 85 -13.19 -4.62 -9.74
C VAL A 85 -14.42 -4.12 -8.98
N GLY A 86 -14.21 -3.28 -7.95
CA GLY A 86 -15.31 -2.72 -7.16
C GLY A 86 -15.96 -3.68 -6.16
N ILE A 87 -15.56 -4.96 -6.12
CA ILE A 87 -16.13 -5.97 -5.22
C ILE A 87 -15.04 -6.55 -4.33
N CYS A 88 -15.25 -6.42 -3.02
CA CYS A 88 -14.40 -7.01 -2.00
C CYS A 88 -15.15 -8.12 -1.24
N HIS A 89 -14.44 -9.20 -0.93
CA HIS A 89 -14.96 -10.34 -0.19
C HIS A 89 -14.18 -10.57 1.10
N CYS A 90 -14.92 -10.76 2.19
CA CYS A 90 -14.39 -11.08 3.51
C CYS A 90 -14.39 -12.60 3.73
N SER A 91 -13.21 -13.22 3.72
CA SER A 91 -13.10 -14.68 3.94
C SER A 91 -13.54 -15.15 5.33
N SER A 92 -13.56 -14.29 6.35
CA SER A 92 -13.99 -14.68 7.71
C SER A 92 -15.48 -14.51 7.98
N CYS A 93 -16.13 -13.60 7.27
CA CYS A 93 -17.51 -13.21 7.52
C CYS A 93 -18.43 -13.45 6.33
N MET A 94 -17.87 -13.96 5.22
CA MET A 94 -18.52 -14.27 3.94
C MET A 94 -19.31 -13.11 3.34
N LYS A 95 -19.06 -11.88 3.81
CA LYS A 95 -19.70 -10.67 3.30
C LYS A 95 -18.99 -10.22 2.03
N MET A 96 -19.77 -9.96 0.98
CA MET A 96 -19.35 -9.20 -0.18
C MET A 96 -19.75 -7.74 -0.01
N VAL A 97 -18.82 -6.83 -0.30
CA VAL A 97 -19.01 -5.40 -0.11
C VAL A 97 -18.57 -4.68 -1.38
N ALA A 98 -19.42 -3.76 -1.85
CA ALA A 98 -19.06 -2.84 -2.92
C ALA A 98 -18.11 -1.75 -2.40
N GLY A 99 -17.02 -1.53 -3.11
CA GLY A 99 -15.96 -0.60 -2.74
C GLY A 99 -15.33 0.08 -3.96
N GLY A 100 -14.13 0.61 -3.79
CA GLY A 100 -13.35 1.17 -4.89
C GLY A 100 -12.79 0.10 -5.82
N ALA A 101 -12.32 0.51 -7.00
CA ALA A 101 -11.71 -0.41 -7.97
C ALA A 101 -10.47 -1.12 -7.42
N TRP A 102 -9.65 -0.42 -6.63
CA TRP A 102 -8.37 -0.88 -6.09
C TRP A 102 -8.23 -0.70 -4.58
N THR A 103 -9.14 0.05 -3.95
CA THR A 103 -9.16 0.31 -2.51
C THR A 103 -10.50 -0.08 -1.93
N TYR A 104 -10.53 -0.54 -0.67
CA TYR A 104 -11.77 -0.96 -0.01
C TYR A 104 -12.78 0.20 0.11
N THR A 105 -12.32 1.39 0.50
CA THR A 105 -13.12 2.62 0.53
C THR A 105 -12.41 3.73 -0.23
N THR A 106 -13.19 4.56 -0.92
CA THR A 106 -12.70 5.79 -1.56
C THR A 106 -12.99 6.99 -0.67
N THR A 107 -12.16 8.02 -0.71
CA THR A 107 -12.33 9.24 0.08
C THR A 107 -13.67 9.92 -0.20
N SER A 108 -14.09 9.96 -1.47
CA SER A 108 -15.40 10.49 -1.87
C SER A 108 -16.58 9.69 -1.31
N ALA A 109 -16.47 8.36 -1.23
CA ALA A 109 -17.51 7.56 -0.60
C ALA A 109 -17.59 7.82 0.91
N LEU A 110 -16.46 8.10 1.57
CA LEU A 110 -16.44 8.44 2.99
C LEU A 110 -17.09 9.81 3.27
N THR A 111 -16.87 10.82 2.41
CA THR A 111 -17.48 12.14 2.55
C THR A 111 -18.99 12.11 2.32
N VAL A 112 -19.46 11.35 1.32
CA VAL A 112 -20.90 11.18 1.07
C VAL A 112 -21.57 10.44 2.23
N LYS A 113 -20.94 9.38 2.76
CA LYS A 113 -21.46 8.65 3.93
C LYS A 113 -21.59 9.55 5.16
N SER A 114 -20.61 10.41 5.42
CA SER A 114 -20.66 11.33 6.58
C SER A 114 -21.69 12.44 6.39
N ALA A 115 -21.86 12.97 5.18
CA ALA A 115 -22.90 13.95 4.86
C ALA A 115 -24.31 13.36 5.02
N ILE A 116 -24.56 12.17 4.46
CA ILE A 116 -25.86 11.48 4.59
C ILE A 116 -26.20 11.22 6.06
N ARG A 117 -25.23 10.79 6.87
CA ARG A 117 -25.46 10.56 8.31
C ARG A 117 -25.96 11.84 9.00
N ARG A 118 -25.31 12.98 8.77
CA ARG A 118 -25.71 14.28 9.35
C ARG A 118 -27.09 14.73 8.88
N LEU A 119 -27.41 14.52 7.60
CA LEU A 119 -28.72 14.90 7.05
C LEU A 119 -29.87 14.07 7.61
N LYS A 120 -29.62 12.80 7.95
CA LYS A 120 -30.61 11.95 8.63
C LYS A 120 -30.87 12.44 10.06
N GLU A 121 -29.82 12.74 10.81
CA GLU A 121 -29.92 13.30 12.17
C GLU A 121 -30.73 14.61 12.21
N PHE A 122 -30.68 15.42 11.15
CA PHE A 122 -31.48 16.65 11.05
C PHE A 122 -32.96 16.40 10.73
N LYS A 123 -33.28 15.31 10.01
CA LYS A 123 -34.65 14.97 9.62
C LYS A 123 -35.46 14.35 10.76
N ASP A 124 -34.78 13.71 11.70
CA ASP A 124 -35.40 13.04 12.86
C ASP A 124 -35.77 14.03 13.99
N TRP A 125 -35.73 15.35 13.70
CA TRP A 125 -36.25 16.46 14.52
C TRP A 125 -37.46 17.09 13.83
#